data_AF-A0A831NGC8-F1
#
_entry.id   AF-A0A831NGC8-F1
#
_cell.length_a   1.000
_cell.length_b   1.000
_cell.length_c   1.000
_cell.angle_alpha   90.00
_cell.angle_beta   90.00
_cell.angle_gamma   90.00
#
_symmetry.space_group_name_H-M   'P 1'
#
loop_
_entity.id
_entity.type
_entity.pdbx_description
1 polymer ?
#
loop_
_entity_poly.entity_id
_entity_poly.type
_entity_poly.pdbx_seq_one_letter_code
_entity_poly.pdbx_strand_id
1 'polypeptide(L)'
;MNTQELIKKNMEAVVMIDLQMPGEGDQKKISIRGTGFVVTKDGKYVTCAHVYDQILPNEYQYLGVAVPEGVDEKGIMHYKRYKTKLIGELDRENDVALIQITLEPGESDVEFKTIEGIEKAESVNEGDDVAYIGYPLATELLGMGFGITMTTNKCIISSIKRRGVDGSLHMYLIDTHTNNGASGSPLLSLDTGKVVGIVSGKISSRIPTPDGKIIDIPANMGICRPSVYVQKIIDKNK
;
A
#
# COMPACT_ATOMS: atom_id res chain seq x y z
N MET A 1 14.02 8.93 14.06
CA MET A 1 13.71 9.96 13.04
C MET A 1 12.38 10.63 13.39
N ASN A 2 12.18 11.92 13.11
CA ASN A 2 10.84 12.51 13.34
C ASN A 2 9.89 12.17 12.17
N THR A 3 8.58 12.26 12.39
CA THR A 3 7.59 11.86 11.38
C THR A 3 7.68 12.69 10.09
N GLN A 4 8.08 13.96 10.16
CA GLN A 4 8.19 14.81 8.97
C GLN A 4 9.33 14.36 8.05
N GLU A 5 10.48 14.00 8.64
CA GLU A 5 11.62 13.45 7.90
C GLU A 5 11.27 12.10 7.26
N LEU A 6 10.55 11.24 7.99
CA LEU A 6 10.10 9.93 7.51
C LEU A 6 9.20 10.07 6.27
N ILE A 7 8.27 11.03 6.30
CA ILE A 7 7.39 11.34 5.16
C ILE A 7 8.23 11.81 3.96
N LYS A 8 9.06 12.84 4.15
CA LYS A 8 9.85 13.43 3.06
C LYS A 8 10.75 12.41 2.36
N LYS A 9 11.32 11.46 3.11
CA LYS A 9 12.20 10.43 2.55
C LYS A 9 11.47 9.37 1.74
N ASN A 10 10.24 9.03 2.11
CA ASN A 10 9.56 7.84 1.59
C ASN A 10 8.37 8.14 0.69
N MET A 11 7.73 9.31 0.80
CA MET A 11 6.45 9.57 0.15
C MET A 11 6.49 9.43 -1.37
N GLU A 12 7.59 9.80 -2.03
CA GLU A 12 7.73 9.67 -3.49
C GLU A 12 7.87 8.21 -3.97
N ALA A 13 8.20 7.29 -3.06
CA ALA A 13 8.24 5.86 -3.35
C ALA A 13 6.90 5.16 -3.10
N VAL A 14 5.91 5.84 -2.50
CA VAL A 14 4.59 5.30 -2.20
C VAL A 14 3.64 5.60 -3.34
N VAL A 15 3.06 4.55 -3.92
CA VAL A 15 2.32 4.62 -5.18
C VAL A 15 0.86 4.21 -5.01
N MET A 16 -0.03 4.81 -5.80
CA MET A 16 -1.46 4.52 -5.75
C MET A 16 -1.83 3.57 -6.89
N ILE A 17 -2.49 2.46 -6.57
CA ILE A 17 -2.92 1.47 -7.56
C ILE A 17 -4.37 1.75 -7.94
N ASP A 18 -4.63 1.92 -9.24
CA ASP A 18 -5.95 2.27 -9.74
C ASP A 18 -6.38 1.45 -10.97
N LEU A 19 -7.70 1.35 -11.15
CA LEU A 19 -8.30 1.00 -12.43
C LEU A 19 -8.90 2.27 -13.03
N GLN A 20 -8.56 2.56 -14.29
CA GLN A 20 -9.20 3.62 -15.07
C GLN A 20 -10.01 3.02 -16.21
N MET A 21 -11.29 2.76 -15.95
CA MET A 21 -12.21 2.18 -16.93
C MET A 21 -12.86 3.27 -17.79
N PRO A 22 -13.28 2.97 -19.03
CA PRO A 22 -14.11 3.87 -19.82
C PRO A 22 -15.41 4.20 -19.07
N GLY A 23 -15.74 5.49 -18.99
CA GLY A 23 -17.01 6.00 -18.47
C GLY A 23 -17.94 6.44 -19.59
N GLU A 24 -18.96 7.24 -19.27
CA GLU A 24 -19.83 7.87 -20.27
C GLU A 24 -19.08 9.02 -20.98
N GLY A 25 -19.11 9.03 -22.31
CA GLY A 25 -18.37 10.01 -23.13
C GLY A 25 -16.85 9.86 -22.99
N ASP A 26 -16.14 10.97 -22.88
CA ASP A 26 -14.67 11.01 -22.69
C ASP A 26 -14.24 10.86 -21.21
N GLN A 27 -15.18 10.62 -20.29
CA GLN A 27 -14.85 10.47 -18.87
C GLN A 27 -14.26 9.09 -18.58
N LYS A 28 -13.31 9.03 -17.63
CA LYS A 28 -12.79 7.78 -17.08
C LYS A 28 -13.36 7.55 -15.70
N LYS A 29 -13.86 6.33 -15.44
CA LYS A 29 -14.23 5.90 -14.10
C LYS A 29 -12.98 5.40 -13.39
N ILE A 30 -12.51 6.17 -12.41
CA ILE A 30 -11.34 5.85 -11.60
C ILE A 30 -11.80 5.07 -10.36
N SER A 31 -11.21 3.90 -10.14
CA SER A 31 -11.39 3.11 -8.92
C SER A 31 -10.03 2.81 -8.31
N ILE A 32 -9.80 3.31 -7.09
CA ILE A 32 -8.54 3.12 -6.40
C ILE A 32 -8.61 1.78 -5.65
N ARG A 33 -7.66 0.91 -5.94
CA ARG A 33 -7.62 -0.48 -5.46
C ARG A 33 -6.77 -0.63 -4.21
N GLY A 34 -5.73 0.17 -4.06
CA GLY A 34 -4.81 0.08 -2.92
C GLY A 34 -3.60 0.99 -3.06
N THR A 35 -2.64 0.75 -2.18
CA THR A 35 -1.34 1.40 -2.13
C THR A 35 -0.25 0.39 -2.49
N GLY A 36 0.90 0.84 -2.95
CA GLY A 36 2.12 0.05 -3.00
C GLY A 36 3.34 0.91 -2.68
N PHE A 37 4.52 0.30 -2.67
CA PHE A 37 5.77 1.05 -2.54
C PHE A 37 6.87 0.47 -3.43
N VAL A 38 7.61 1.35 -4.10
CA VAL A 38 8.68 1.02 -5.04
C VAL A 38 9.92 0.54 -4.28
N VAL A 39 10.46 -0.60 -4.67
CA VAL A 39 11.60 -1.27 -4.03
C VAL A 39 12.86 -1.31 -4.90
N THR A 40 12.75 -0.98 -6.19
CA THR A 40 13.89 -0.92 -7.11
C THR A 40 13.76 0.26 -8.07
N LYS A 41 14.92 0.78 -8.53
CA LYS A 41 14.99 1.93 -9.43
C LYS A 41 14.38 1.68 -10.82
N ASP A 42 14.35 0.42 -11.25
CA ASP A 42 13.70 -0.03 -12.49
C ASP A 42 12.18 -0.21 -12.35
N GLY A 43 11.59 0.13 -11.20
CA GLY A 43 10.14 0.24 -11.04
C GLY A 43 9.44 -1.01 -10.53
N LYS A 44 10.13 -1.94 -9.85
CA LYS A 44 9.43 -2.98 -9.08
C LYS A 44 8.83 -2.36 -7.84
N TYR A 45 7.58 -2.64 -7.56
CA TYR A 45 6.89 -2.23 -6.35
C TYR A 45 6.15 -3.40 -5.70
N VAL A 46 5.94 -3.28 -4.39
CA VAL A 46 5.23 -4.28 -3.59
C VAL A 46 3.87 -3.73 -3.18
N THR A 47 2.87 -4.60 -3.13
CA THR A 47 1.53 -4.33 -2.58
C THR A 47 0.98 -5.60 -1.92
N CYS A 48 -0.25 -5.56 -1.42
CA CYS A 48 -0.94 -6.75 -0.92
C CYS A 48 -1.46 -7.63 -2.07
N ALA A 49 -1.42 -8.95 -1.89
CA ALA A 49 -1.92 -9.89 -2.90
C ALA A 49 -3.41 -9.68 -3.20
N HIS A 50 -4.22 -9.42 -2.16
CA HIS A 50 -5.65 -9.18 -2.33
C HIS A 50 -5.97 -7.93 -3.16
N VAL A 51 -5.05 -6.94 -3.20
CA VAL A 51 -5.23 -5.72 -4.03
C VAL A 51 -5.22 -6.09 -5.51
N TYR A 52 -4.44 -7.09 -5.90
CA TYR A 52 -4.42 -7.64 -7.25
C TYR A 52 -5.54 -8.67 -7.48
N ASP A 53 -5.78 -9.58 -6.54
CA ASP A 53 -6.79 -10.66 -6.67
C ASP A 53 -8.22 -10.14 -6.86
N GLN A 54 -8.55 -8.95 -6.35
CA GLN A 54 -9.87 -8.32 -6.55
C GLN A 54 -10.09 -7.78 -7.97
N ILE A 55 -9.07 -7.77 -8.83
CA ILE A 55 -9.14 -7.26 -10.20
C ILE A 55 -9.51 -8.41 -11.14
N LEU A 56 -10.57 -8.23 -11.92
CA LEU A 56 -11.02 -9.27 -12.83
C LEU A 56 -10.05 -9.39 -14.03
N PRO A 57 -9.87 -10.58 -14.63
CA PRO A 57 -8.95 -10.75 -15.76
C PRO A 57 -9.22 -9.83 -16.96
N ASN A 58 -10.47 -9.48 -17.22
CA ASN A 58 -10.87 -8.55 -18.28
C ASN A 58 -10.59 -7.07 -17.94
N GLU A 59 -10.27 -6.77 -16.68
CA GLU A 59 -9.95 -5.43 -16.18
C GLU A 59 -8.44 -5.14 -16.13
N TYR A 60 -7.57 -6.13 -16.33
CA TYR A 60 -6.11 -5.95 -16.28
C TYR A 60 -5.59 -4.88 -17.24
N GLN A 61 -6.24 -4.68 -18.38
CA GLN A 61 -5.89 -3.61 -19.32
C GLN A 61 -6.11 -2.19 -18.77
N TYR A 62 -6.96 -2.04 -17.76
CA TYR A 62 -7.25 -0.77 -17.10
C TYR A 62 -6.39 -0.55 -15.85
N LEU A 63 -5.65 -1.57 -15.41
CA LEU A 63 -4.77 -1.50 -14.25
C LEU A 63 -3.59 -0.57 -14.51
N GLY A 64 -3.35 0.31 -13.55
CA GLY A 64 -2.24 1.23 -13.54
C GLY A 64 -1.77 1.54 -12.14
N VAL A 65 -0.71 2.32 -12.10
CA VAL A 65 -0.12 2.82 -10.88
C VAL A 65 0.24 4.28 -11.06
N ALA A 66 -0.28 5.13 -10.18
CA ALA A 66 0.06 6.54 -10.11
C ALA A 66 1.25 6.72 -9.16
N VAL A 67 2.36 7.21 -9.72
CA VAL A 67 3.63 7.43 -9.05
C VAL A 67 3.76 8.93 -8.76
N PRO A 68 4.10 9.34 -7.52
CA PRO A 68 4.34 10.74 -7.20
C PRO A 68 5.51 11.33 -8.01
N GLU A 69 5.37 12.54 -8.54
CA GLU A 69 6.41 13.28 -9.28
C GLU A 69 6.93 14.52 -8.53
N GLY A 70 6.50 14.70 -7.29
CA GLY A 70 6.89 15.80 -6.43
C GLY A 70 5.77 16.79 -6.18
N VAL A 71 6.07 17.76 -5.33
CA VAL A 71 5.11 18.75 -4.82
C VAL A 71 5.40 20.10 -5.47
N ASP A 72 4.38 20.75 -6.00
CA ASP A 72 4.52 22.09 -6.57
C ASP A 72 4.60 23.18 -5.48
N GLU A 73 4.78 24.44 -5.91
CA GLU A 73 4.88 25.62 -5.04
C GLU A 73 3.63 25.86 -4.17
N LYS A 74 2.47 25.27 -4.53
CA LYS A 74 1.21 25.37 -3.81
C LYS A 74 1.03 24.24 -2.80
N GLY A 75 1.98 23.31 -2.72
CA GLY A 75 1.88 22.14 -1.85
C GLY A 75 1.07 20.99 -2.47
N ILE A 76 0.79 21.01 -3.78
CA ILE A 76 0.02 19.96 -4.46
C ILE A 76 0.98 18.88 -4.96
N MET A 77 0.73 17.62 -4.56
CA MET A 77 1.45 16.47 -5.08
C MET A 77 0.96 16.14 -6.50
N HIS A 78 1.89 16.07 -7.44
CA HIS A 78 1.63 15.63 -8.81
C HIS A 78 1.91 14.14 -8.97
N TYR A 79 1.19 13.52 -9.91
CA TYR A 79 1.28 12.09 -10.16
C TYR A 79 1.38 11.81 -11.64
N LYS A 80 2.27 10.89 -12.01
CA LYS A 80 2.30 10.28 -13.33
C LYS A 80 1.84 8.83 -13.24
N ARG A 81 0.96 8.46 -14.16
CA ARG A 81 0.38 7.13 -14.21
C ARG A 81 1.11 6.25 -15.22
N TYR A 82 1.43 5.04 -14.79
CA TYR A 82 2.07 4.03 -15.62
C TYR A 82 1.22 2.77 -15.71
N LYS A 83 1.45 1.97 -16.76
CA LYS A 83 0.98 0.58 -16.80
C LYS A 83 1.84 -0.29 -15.90
N THR A 84 1.33 -1.48 -15.60
CA THR A 84 1.94 -2.36 -14.63
C THR A 84 1.65 -3.83 -14.95
N LYS A 85 2.55 -4.72 -14.52
CA LYS A 85 2.47 -6.17 -14.77
C LYS A 85 2.91 -6.95 -13.53
N LEU A 86 2.12 -7.96 -13.14
CA LEU A 86 2.48 -8.88 -12.07
C LEU A 86 3.78 -9.63 -12.37
N ILE A 87 4.65 -9.74 -11.37
CA ILE A 87 5.87 -10.55 -11.41
C ILE A 87 5.63 -11.85 -10.64
N GLY A 88 5.82 -12.99 -11.30
CA GLY A 88 5.67 -14.30 -10.68
C GLY A 88 4.23 -14.60 -10.23
N GLU A 89 4.10 -15.26 -9.09
CA GLU A 89 2.82 -15.63 -8.48
C GLU A 89 2.54 -14.79 -7.23
N LEU A 90 1.26 -14.58 -6.94
CA LEU A 90 0.81 -13.93 -5.70
C LEU A 90 1.11 -14.81 -4.48
N ASP A 91 1.69 -14.24 -3.43
CA ASP A 91 1.75 -14.87 -2.11
C ASP A 91 0.44 -14.58 -1.37
N ARG A 92 -0.57 -15.42 -1.62
CA ARG A 92 -1.90 -15.28 -1.00
C ARG A 92 -1.89 -15.64 0.49
N GLU A 93 -0.97 -16.50 0.92
CA GLU A 93 -0.88 -16.91 2.32
C GLU A 93 -0.41 -15.76 3.20
N ASN A 94 0.58 -15.00 2.72
CA ASN A 94 1.16 -13.89 3.45
C ASN A 94 0.69 -12.53 2.93
N ASP A 95 -0.22 -12.52 1.97
CA ASP A 95 -0.87 -11.37 1.37
C ASP A 95 0.11 -10.33 0.79
N VAL A 96 1.04 -10.78 -0.05
CA VAL A 96 2.04 -9.93 -0.71
C VAL A 96 2.10 -10.22 -2.21
N ALA A 97 2.26 -9.17 -3.01
CA ALA A 97 2.49 -9.24 -4.45
C ALA A 97 3.68 -8.36 -4.87
N LEU A 98 4.43 -8.81 -5.88
CA LEU A 98 5.49 -8.04 -6.52
C LEU A 98 5.06 -7.68 -7.94
N ILE A 99 5.20 -6.42 -8.31
CA ILE A 99 4.64 -5.89 -9.54
C ILE A 99 5.67 -4.97 -10.22
N GLN A 100 5.74 -5.03 -11.56
CA GLN A 100 6.63 -4.24 -12.40
C GLN A 100 5.88 -3.05 -13.00
N ILE A 101 6.39 -1.84 -12.86
CA ILE A 101 5.98 -0.70 -13.69
C ILE A 101 6.48 -0.92 -15.12
N THR A 102 5.60 -0.75 -16.11
CA THR A 102 5.94 -0.89 -17.53
C THR A 102 5.90 0.49 -18.21
N LEU A 103 7.00 0.83 -18.88
CA LEU A 103 7.15 2.06 -19.64
C LEU A 103 6.54 1.91 -21.04
N GLU A 104 5.89 2.97 -21.53
CA GLU A 104 5.38 3.01 -22.90
C GLU A 104 6.51 3.30 -23.92
N PRO A 105 6.32 2.97 -25.20
CA PRO A 105 7.29 3.34 -26.25
C PRO A 105 7.60 4.84 -26.23
N GLY A 106 8.89 5.18 -26.07
CA GLY A 106 9.37 6.56 -25.96
C GLY A 106 9.65 7.04 -24.53
N GLU A 107 9.25 6.26 -23.52
CA GLU A 107 9.68 6.45 -22.13
C GLU A 107 10.90 5.54 -21.87
N SER A 108 12.11 6.07 -22.08
CA SER A 108 13.36 5.39 -21.69
C SER A 108 13.99 6.05 -20.46
N ASP A 109 14.80 5.28 -19.74
CA ASP A 109 15.69 5.79 -18.68
C ASP A 109 14.99 6.48 -17.48
N VAL A 110 13.74 6.09 -17.18
CA VAL A 110 13.04 6.54 -15.97
C VAL A 110 13.61 5.84 -14.74
N GLU A 111 14.27 6.58 -13.84
CA GLU A 111 14.63 6.09 -12.51
C GLU A 111 13.56 6.43 -11.48
N PHE A 112 12.95 5.41 -10.88
CA PHE A 112 11.95 5.59 -9.84
C PHE A 112 12.59 5.84 -8.47
N LYS A 113 11.95 6.67 -7.65
CA LYS A 113 12.28 6.79 -6.22
C LYS A 113 11.93 5.50 -5.51
N THR A 114 12.85 5.00 -4.70
CA THR A 114 12.69 3.75 -3.95
C THR A 114 12.51 4.04 -2.47
N ILE A 115 11.83 3.12 -1.78
CA ILE A 115 11.76 3.14 -0.33
C ILE A 115 13.18 3.06 0.28
N GLU A 116 13.40 3.65 1.46
CA GLU A 116 14.74 3.73 2.10
C GLU A 116 15.39 2.35 2.28
N GLY A 117 14.57 1.33 2.50
CA GLY A 117 15.00 -0.06 2.62
C GLY A 117 14.00 -0.90 3.38
N ILE A 118 14.32 -2.18 3.53
CA ILE A 118 13.51 -3.16 4.25
C ILE A 118 14.31 -3.66 5.45
N GLU A 119 13.71 -3.64 6.63
CA GLU A 119 14.31 -4.18 7.84
C GLU A 119 14.02 -5.66 8.02
N LYS A 120 14.89 -6.31 8.79
CA LYS A 120 14.66 -7.67 9.26
C LYS A 120 13.49 -7.68 10.24
N ALA A 121 12.53 -8.58 10.05
CA ALA A 121 11.33 -8.62 10.89
C ALA A 121 11.64 -8.92 12.37
N GLU A 122 12.82 -9.48 12.66
CA GLU A 122 13.31 -9.75 14.02
C GLU A 122 13.71 -8.49 14.79
N SER A 123 13.85 -7.33 14.15
CA SER A 123 14.13 -6.06 14.86
C SER A 123 12.89 -5.40 15.46
N VAL A 124 11.70 -5.91 15.16
CA VAL A 124 10.41 -5.32 15.55
C VAL A 124 9.94 -5.86 16.89
N ASN A 125 9.57 -4.96 17.80
CA ASN A 125 9.05 -5.26 19.13
C ASN A 125 7.65 -4.64 19.34
N GLU A 126 6.88 -5.21 20.28
CA GLU A 126 5.65 -4.56 20.75
C GLU A 126 6.01 -3.23 21.43
N GLY A 127 5.28 -2.16 21.10
CA GLY A 127 5.55 -0.80 21.56
C GLY A 127 6.38 0.07 20.61
N ASP A 128 6.98 -0.51 19.56
CA ASP A 128 7.77 0.26 18.59
C ASP A 128 6.89 1.31 17.88
N ASP A 129 7.37 2.54 17.82
CA ASP A 129 6.76 3.63 17.05
C ASP A 129 6.90 3.36 15.55
N VAL A 130 5.77 3.31 14.86
CA VAL A 130 5.69 3.08 13.42
C VAL A 130 4.76 4.10 12.74
N ALA A 131 4.92 4.27 11.43
CA ALA A 131 3.98 5.01 10.63
C ALA A 131 3.77 4.32 9.29
N TYR A 132 2.59 4.44 8.72
CA TYR A 132 2.38 4.05 7.32
C TYR A 132 1.93 5.25 6.50
N ILE A 133 2.29 5.23 5.22
CA ILE A 133 1.95 6.24 4.23
C ILE A 133 1.17 5.55 3.11
N GLY A 134 0.04 6.10 2.69
CA GLY A 134 -0.75 5.52 1.60
C GLY A 134 -1.98 6.33 1.24
N TYR A 135 -2.96 5.65 0.63
CA TYR A 135 -4.14 6.29 0.03
C TYR A 135 -5.46 5.76 0.63
N PRO A 136 -5.67 5.84 1.96
CA PRO A 136 -6.94 5.45 2.56
C PRO A 136 -8.08 6.32 2.04
N LEU A 137 -9.24 5.70 1.80
CA LEU A 137 -10.47 6.34 1.35
C LEU A 137 -10.30 7.13 0.03
N ALA A 138 -9.29 6.81 -0.77
CA ALA A 138 -8.93 7.69 -1.87
C ALA A 138 -9.98 7.70 -2.98
N THR A 139 -10.76 6.63 -3.17
CA THR A 139 -11.92 6.64 -4.10
C THR A 139 -12.99 7.61 -3.59
N GLU A 140 -13.28 7.59 -2.30
CA GLU A 140 -14.26 8.44 -1.65
C GLU A 140 -13.81 9.91 -1.67
N LEU A 141 -12.57 10.20 -1.28
CA LEU A 141 -12.01 11.55 -1.28
C LEU A 141 -11.95 12.15 -2.69
N LEU A 142 -11.60 11.34 -3.71
CA LEU A 142 -11.67 11.75 -5.11
C LEU A 142 -13.10 12.07 -5.53
N GLY A 143 -14.07 11.23 -5.16
CA GLY A 143 -15.49 11.44 -5.43
C GLY A 143 -16.08 12.67 -4.71
N MET A 144 -15.52 13.06 -3.57
CA MET A 144 -15.86 14.28 -2.84
C MET A 144 -15.19 15.54 -3.41
N GLY A 145 -14.32 15.41 -4.42
CA GLY A 145 -13.62 16.53 -5.04
C GLY A 145 -12.36 16.99 -4.30
N PHE A 146 -11.84 16.21 -3.33
CA PHE A 146 -10.59 16.52 -2.63
C PHE A 146 -9.34 16.09 -3.41
N GLY A 147 -9.52 15.41 -4.55
CA GLY A 147 -8.41 14.90 -5.35
C GLY A 147 -7.73 13.69 -4.73
N ILE A 148 -6.60 13.29 -5.31
CA ILE A 148 -5.78 12.18 -4.80
C ILE A 148 -5.13 12.63 -3.50
N THR A 149 -5.55 12.02 -2.39
CA THR A 149 -5.08 12.36 -1.05
C THR A 149 -4.18 11.25 -0.51
N MET A 150 -2.89 11.53 -0.38
CA MET A 150 -1.97 10.67 0.37
C MET A 150 -2.03 11.06 1.86
N THR A 151 -2.10 10.07 2.75
CA THR A 151 -2.11 10.31 4.20
C THR A 151 -0.98 9.56 4.89
N THR A 152 -0.59 10.06 6.06
CA THR A 152 0.33 9.37 6.98
C THR A 152 -0.36 9.15 8.31
N ASN A 153 -0.24 7.93 8.84
CA ASN A 153 -0.79 7.56 10.13
C ASN A 153 0.34 7.03 11.01
N LYS A 154 0.59 7.71 12.15
CA LYS A 154 1.51 7.24 13.18
C LYS A 154 0.77 6.33 14.16
N CYS A 155 1.40 5.24 14.57
CA CYS A 155 0.86 4.21 15.46
C CYS A 155 2.01 3.47 16.17
N ILE A 156 1.67 2.49 17.01
CA ILE A 156 2.63 1.54 17.58
C ILE A 156 2.36 0.12 17.08
N ILE A 157 3.36 -0.75 17.20
CA ILE A 157 3.15 -2.20 17.16
C ILE A 157 2.45 -2.62 18.45
N SER A 158 1.14 -2.82 18.40
CA SER A 158 0.34 -3.22 19.56
C SER A 158 0.49 -4.70 19.90
N SER A 159 0.65 -5.57 18.90
CA SER A 159 0.96 -6.96 19.18
C SER A 159 1.65 -7.67 18.02
N ILE A 160 2.54 -8.60 18.36
CA ILE A 160 3.21 -9.49 17.41
C ILE A 160 2.56 -10.87 17.47
N LYS A 161 1.88 -11.27 16.38
CA LYS A 161 1.23 -12.58 16.30
C LYS A 161 2.08 -13.58 15.54
N ARG A 162 2.11 -14.80 16.07
CA ARG A 162 2.75 -15.97 15.46
C ARG A 162 1.70 -17.01 15.07
N ARG A 163 2.00 -17.82 14.06
CA ARG A 163 1.16 -18.96 13.66
C ARG A 163 1.25 -20.04 14.74
N GLY A 164 0.11 -20.62 15.11
CA GLY A 164 0.09 -21.70 16.11
C GLY A 164 0.69 -23.02 15.62
N VAL A 165 0.79 -23.20 14.30
CA VAL A 165 1.22 -24.47 13.69
C VAL A 165 2.74 -24.65 13.76
N ASP A 166 3.51 -23.60 13.45
CA ASP A 166 4.97 -23.66 13.31
C ASP A 166 5.70 -22.53 14.07
N GLY A 167 4.97 -21.64 14.74
CA GLY A 167 5.56 -20.51 15.46
C GLY A 167 6.11 -19.40 14.54
N SER A 168 5.89 -19.47 13.22
CA SER A 168 6.35 -18.43 12.31
C SER A 168 5.70 -17.10 12.66
N LEU A 169 6.40 -16.00 12.42
CA LEU A 169 5.79 -14.69 12.48
C LEU A 169 4.60 -14.63 11.52
N HIS A 170 3.47 -14.05 11.90
CA HIS A 170 2.23 -14.09 11.11
C HIS A 170 1.77 -12.69 10.69
N MET A 171 1.58 -11.82 11.68
CA MET A 171 1.09 -10.45 11.48
C MET A 171 1.43 -9.57 12.67
N TYR A 172 1.47 -8.27 12.43
CA TYR A 172 1.44 -7.25 13.47
C TYR A 172 0.04 -6.69 13.60
N LEU A 173 -0.35 -6.39 14.83
CA LEU A 173 -1.49 -5.53 15.13
C LEU A 173 -0.98 -4.13 15.47
N ILE A 174 -1.62 -3.10 14.91
CA ILE A 174 -1.31 -1.70 15.18
C ILE A 174 -2.52 -1.00 15.79
N ASP A 175 -2.29 0.03 16.61
CA ASP A 175 -3.32 0.74 17.40
C ASP A 175 -4.09 1.80 16.61
N THR A 176 -4.13 1.64 15.28
CA THR A 176 -4.84 2.53 14.39
C THR A 176 -5.71 1.75 13.43
N HIS A 177 -6.80 2.37 13.00
CA HIS A 177 -7.68 1.79 12.01
C HIS A 177 -7.11 1.97 10.60
N THR A 178 -7.21 0.94 9.77
CA THR A 178 -6.79 0.99 8.36
C THR A 178 -8.03 0.99 7.47
N ASN A 179 -8.16 2.00 6.62
CA ASN A 179 -9.29 2.10 5.68
C ASN A 179 -8.99 1.41 4.34
N ASN A 180 -10.03 1.16 3.54
CA ASN A 180 -9.88 0.74 2.15
C ASN A 180 -8.95 1.71 1.41
N GLY A 181 -8.08 1.18 0.55
CA GLY A 181 -7.04 1.96 -0.10
C GLY A 181 -5.70 1.99 0.64
N ALA A 182 -5.68 1.78 1.97
CA ALA A 182 -4.43 1.65 2.74
C ALA A 182 -3.72 0.30 2.53
N SER A 183 -4.43 -0.73 2.06
CA SER A 183 -3.83 -2.03 1.76
C SER A 183 -2.65 -1.90 0.80
N GLY A 184 -1.49 -2.42 1.21
CA GLY A 184 -0.23 -2.33 0.50
C GLY A 184 0.66 -1.15 0.90
N SER A 185 0.24 -0.30 1.84
CA SER A 185 1.08 0.79 2.37
C SER A 185 2.30 0.23 3.11
N PRO A 186 3.51 0.83 2.95
CA PRO A 186 4.66 0.45 3.76
C PRO A 186 4.42 0.85 5.22
N LEU A 187 4.62 -0.09 6.15
CA LEU A 187 4.74 0.18 7.58
C LEU A 187 6.21 0.47 7.87
N LEU A 188 6.50 1.71 8.27
CA LEU A 188 7.84 2.27 8.42
C LEU A 188 8.19 2.41 9.91
N SER A 189 9.38 1.97 10.28
CA SER A 189 9.96 2.24 11.61
C SER A 189 10.25 3.74 11.74
N LEU A 190 9.80 4.38 12.83
CA LEU A 190 10.18 5.77 13.09
C LEU A 190 11.66 5.92 13.45
N ASP A 191 12.34 4.87 13.89
CA ASP A 191 13.75 4.97 14.25
C ASP A 191 14.63 5.07 13.01
N THR A 192 14.33 4.26 11.99
CA THR A 192 15.20 4.07 10.83
C THR A 192 14.62 4.60 9.53
N GLY A 193 13.30 4.78 9.44
CA GLY A 193 12.59 5.15 8.21
C GLY A 193 12.46 4.01 7.20
N LYS A 194 12.83 2.79 7.58
CA LYS A 194 12.78 1.59 6.73
C LYS A 194 11.50 0.78 6.96
N VAL A 195 11.16 -0.05 5.98
CA VAL A 195 9.96 -0.91 6.00
C VAL A 195 10.13 -2.06 6.97
N VAL A 196 9.27 -2.12 7.97
CA VAL A 196 9.14 -3.25 8.92
C VAL A 196 7.95 -4.15 8.58
N GLY A 197 7.00 -3.68 7.76
CA GLY A 197 5.87 -4.48 7.29
C GLY A 197 5.05 -3.79 6.21
N ILE A 198 3.90 -4.36 5.88
CA ILE A 198 2.95 -3.85 4.88
C ILE A 198 1.54 -3.88 5.45
N VAL A 199 0.82 -2.78 5.37
CA VAL A 199 -0.58 -2.68 5.83
C VAL A 199 -1.45 -3.59 4.97
N SER A 200 -2.20 -4.50 5.57
CA SER A 200 -2.90 -5.58 4.85
C SER A 200 -4.40 -5.62 5.13
N GLY A 201 -4.85 -5.14 6.29
CA GLY A 201 -6.28 -5.11 6.57
C GLY A 201 -6.59 -4.60 7.96
N LYS A 202 -7.81 -4.88 8.42
CA LYS A 202 -8.36 -4.40 9.68
C LYS A 202 -9.16 -5.49 10.38
N ILE A 203 -9.25 -5.36 11.70
CA ILE A 203 -10.30 -6.00 12.49
C ILE A 203 -11.46 -5.02 12.62
N SER A 204 -12.69 -5.50 12.41
CA SER A 204 -13.90 -4.69 12.51
C SER A 204 -15.12 -5.55 12.83
N SER A 205 -16.15 -4.92 13.39
CA SER A 205 -17.43 -5.54 13.69
C SER A 205 -18.45 -5.16 12.64
N ARG A 206 -19.08 -6.15 11.98
CA ARG A 206 -20.15 -5.91 11.01
C ARG A 206 -21.51 -6.00 11.70
N ILE A 207 -22.23 -4.88 11.75
CA ILE A 207 -23.50 -4.77 12.45
C ILE A 207 -24.63 -4.44 11.45
N PRO A 208 -25.75 -5.19 11.45
CA PRO A 208 -26.92 -4.84 10.65
C PRO A 208 -27.65 -3.63 11.27
N THR A 209 -28.09 -2.71 10.43
CA THR A 209 -28.95 -1.59 10.80
C THR A 209 -30.42 -1.99 10.79
N PRO A 210 -31.33 -1.19 11.39
CA PRO A 210 -32.77 -1.44 11.32
C PRO A 210 -33.33 -1.52 9.88
N ASP A 211 -32.71 -0.83 8.91
CA ASP A 211 -33.08 -0.88 7.48
C ASP A 211 -32.35 -2.00 6.70
N GLY A 212 -31.64 -2.91 7.39
CA GLY A 212 -31.02 -4.10 6.79
C GLY A 212 -29.67 -3.86 6.11
N LYS A 213 -29.11 -2.65 6.17
CA LYS A 213 -27.75 -2.36 5.71
C LYS A 213 -26.73 -2.91 6.70
N ILE A 214 -25.57 -3.35 6.22
CA ILE A 214 -24.46 -3.75 7.10
C ILE A 214 -23.51 -2.57 7.23
N ILE A 215 -23.27 -2.13 8.47
CA ILE A 215 -22.26 -1.13 8.80
C ILE A 215 -21.02 -1.83 9.33
N ASP A 216 -19.85 -1.41 8.85
CA ASP A 216 -18.56 -1.85 9.35
C ASP A 216 -18.09 -0.89 10.46
N ILE A 217 -18.07 -1.35 11.70
CA ILE A 217 -17.58 -0.57 12.84
C ILE A 217 -16.09 -0.86 13.01
N PRO A 218 -15.22 0.14 12.80
CA PRO A 218 -13.79 -0.03 12.91
C PRO A 218 -13.39 -0.40 14.33
N ALA A 219 -12.55 -1.44 14.50
CA ALA A 219 -11.71 -1.53 15.68
C ALA A 219 -10.42 -0.74 15.40
N ASN A 220 -9.85 -0.11 16.43
CA ASN A 220 -8.51 0.50 16.37
C ASN A 220 -7.43 -0.59 16.38
N MET A 221 -7.54 -1.52 15.43
CA MET A 221 -6.73 -2.74 15.30
C MET A 221 -6.48 -2.99 13.82
N GLY A 222 -5.48 -2.31 13.28
CA GLY A 222 -4.97 -2.54 11.93
C GLY A 222 -4.12 -3.82 11.89
N ILE A 223 -4.09 -4.48 10.74
CA ILE A 223 -3.31 -5.69 10.47
C ILE A 223 -2.21 -5.36 9.47
N CYS A 224 -0.98 -5.70 9.82
CA CYS A 224 0.17 -5.59 8.93
C CYS A 224 0.86 -6.94 8.74
N ARG A 225 1.36 -7.20 7.53
CA ARG A 225 2.20 -8.36 7.23
C ARG A 225 3.68 -7.99 7.42
N PRO A 226 4.47 -8.82 8.10
CA PRO A 226 5.87 -8.54 8.37
C PRO A 226 6.74 -8.39 7.12
N SER A 227 7.80 -7.59 7.22
CA SER A 227 8.77 -7.35 6.14
C SER A 227 9.45 -8.61 5.61
N VAL A 228 9.55 -9.67 6.40
CA VAL A 228 10.13 -10.96 5.94
C VAL A 228 9.39 -11.50 4.71
N TYR A 229 8.09 -11.24 4.58
CA TYR A 229 7.30 -11.68 3.43
C TYR A 229 7.54 -10.81 2.20
N VAL A 230 7.73 -9.51 2.40
CA VAL A 230 8.19 -8.57 1.37
C VAL A 230 9.57 -9.00 0.85
N GLN A 231 10.50 -9.31 1.75
CA GLN A 231 11.84 -9.74 1.36
C GLN A 231 11.81 -11.08 0.61
N LYS A 232 11.03 -12.06 1.09
CA LYS A 232 10.87 -13.37 0.44
C LYS A 232 10.32 -13.27 -0.98
N ILE A 233 9.29 -12.44 -1.22
CA ILE A 233 8.72 -12.32 -2.57
C ILE A 233 9.68 -11.62 -3.54
N ILE A 234 10.46 -10.65 -3.05
CA ILE A 234 11.52 -10.02 -3.84
C ILE A 234 12.59 -11.04 -4.19
N ASP A 235 13.11 -11.78 -3.21
CA ASP A 235 14.19 -12.75 -3.41
C ASP A 235 13.78 -13.92 -4.31
N LYS A 236 12.52 -14.37 -4.25
CA LYS A 236 11.98 -15.41 -5.14
C LYS A 236 11.94 -14.99 -6.61
N ASN A 237 11.93 -13.68 -6.89
CA ASN A 237 11.74 -13.10 -8.23
C ASN A 237 12.90 -12.16 -8.65
N LYS A 238 14.09 -12.37 -8.07
CA LYS A 238 15.33 -11.73 -8.52
C LYS A 238 15.84 -12.30 -9.82
#